data_AF-A0A958DG93-F1
#
_entry.id   AF-A0A958DG93-F1
#
_cell.length_a   1.000
_cell.length_b   1.000
_cell.length_c   1.000
_cell.angle_alpha   90.00
_cell.angle_beta   90.00
_cell.angle_gamma   90.00
#
_symmetry.space_group_name_H-M   'P 1'
#
loop_
_entity.id
_entity.type
_entity.pdbx_description
1 polymer ?
#
loop_
_entity_poly.entity_id
_entity_poly.type
_entity_poly.pdbx_seq_one_letter_code
_entity_poly.pdbx_strand_id
1 'polypeptide(L)'
;YPTRGASLLSNSQPYVIETLSGPIYAIASNGDVVNYNEVADELRVKGVHFSSKNDGELLGRFIVYHHEREGMGVTDAIKLLMKRVKGAYSAVFLTRDTLYAFRDINGFRPMLIGAVNDDIAVASESCSMDILRATDVREVAPGEIIIITPKTELSISHSQQMLIPREAPRKTHCIFELVYFARPDSYQFDEYVYDVRHKLGARLAAYDDFDADVVVPVPDSANFIAMGYAAAKNVPFNMGLIRNHYVGRTFIRPDQYSRDESVRQKFNPLKDFFTDKKVVMVD
;
A
#
# COMPACT_ATOMS: atom_id res chain seq x y z
N TYR A 1 4.85 -5.83 -5.07
CA TYR A 1 3.76 -6.24 -5.97
C TYR A 1 4.05 -5.63 -7.33
N PRO A 2 4.15 -6.38 -8.45
CA PRO A 2 4.41 -5.78 -9.76
C PRO A 2 3.19 -4.98 -10.23
N THR A 3 3.25 -3.65 -10.18
CA THR A 3 2.23 -2.74 -10.74
C THR A 3 2.60 -2.30 -12.16
N ARG A 4 3.89 -2.01 -12.36
CA ARG A 4 4.47 -1.58 -13.63
C ARG A 4 5.75 -2.36 -13.93
N GLY A 5 5.88 -2.82 -15.18
CA GLY A 5 7.01 -3.66 -15.61
C GLY A 5 6.80 -5.15 -15.34
N ALA A 6 7.67 -5.98 -15.93
CA ALA A 6 7.64 -7.42 -15.71
C ALA A 6 8.12 -7.78 -14.29
N SER A 7 7.74 -8.96 -13.79
CA SER A 7 8.22 -9.50 -12.52
C SER A 7 9.69 -9.91 -12.61
N LEU A 8 10.58 -8.91 -12.72
CA LEU A 8 12.03 -9.05 -12.86
C LEU A 8 12.72 -8.55 -11.59
N LEU A 9 13.87 -9.13 -11.27
CA LEU A 9 14.70 -8.70 -10.14
C LEU A 9 15.10 -7.22 -10.26
N SER A 10 15.34 -6.73 -11.48
CA SER A 10 15.64 -5.33 -11.75
C SER A 10 14.52 -4.35 -11.38
N ASN A 11 13.29 -4.83 -11.22
CA ASN A 11 12.15 -4.04 -10.74
C ASN A 11 11.91 -4.22 -9.23
N SER A 12 12.80 -4.90 -8.50
CA SER A 12 12.70 -5.01 -7.04
C SER A 12 13.15 -3.72 -6.34
N GLN A 13 12.68 -3.54 -5.12
CA GLN A 13 13.04 -2.41 -4.25
C GLN A 13 13.55 -2.94 -2.90
N PRO A 14 14.36 -2.18 -2.14
CA PRO A 14 14.75 -0.78 -2.40
C PRO A 14 15.64 -0.61 -3.64
N TYR A 15 15.36 0.43 -4.42
CA TYR A 15 16.20 0.77 -5.58
C TYR A 15 17.41 1.56 -5.09
N VAL A 16 18.62 1.04 -5.35
CA VAL A 16 19.88 1.64 -4.93
C VAL A 16 20.48 2.47 -6.07
N ILE A 17 20.92 3.69 -5.75
CA ILE A 17 21.55 4.62 -6.70
C ILE A 17 22.97 4.89 -6.23
N GLU A 18 23.94 4.47 -7.05
CA GLU A 18 25.35 4.75 -6.85
C GLU A 18 25.76 6.00 -7.65
N THR A 19 26.64 6.81 -7.05
CA THR A 19 27.19 8.02 -7.67
C THR A 19 28.72 8.02 -7.59
N LEU A 20 29.37 8.71 -8.52
CA LEU A 20 30.84 8.84 -8.55
C LEU A 20 31.40 9.57 -7.32
N SER A 21 30.60 10.45 -6.72
CA SER A 21 30.97 11.29 -5.57
C SER A 21 30.89 10.54 -4.22
N GLY A 22 30.39 9.30 -4.22
CA GLY A 22 30.39 8.45 -3.03
C GLY A 22 29.24 8.61 -2.03
N PRO A 23 28.02 9.05 -2.38
CA PRO A 23 26.82 8.61 -1.64
C PRO A 23 26.07 7.46 -2.35
N ILE A 24 25.63 6.49 -1.53
CA ILE A 24 24.69 5.42 -1.90
C ILE A 24 23.30 5.91 -1.44
N TYR A 25 22.43 6.20 -2.40
CA TYR A 25 21.02 6.49 -2.10
C TYR A 25 20.21 5.21 -2.22
N ALA A 26 19.13 5.10 -1.45
CA ALA A 26 18.18 4.00 -1.61
C ALA A 26 16.75 4.52 -1.49
N ILE A 27 15.83 3.93 -2.26
CA ILE A 27 14.42 4.32 -2.19
C ILE A 27 13.51 3.10 -2.24
N ALA A 28 12.49 3.10 -1.38
CA ALA A 28 11.34 2.22 -1.49
C ALA A 28 10.07 3.07 -1.61
N SER A 29 9.14 2.67 -2.46
CA SER A 29 7.88 3.34 -2.71
C SER A 29 6.74 2.34 -2.89
N ASN A 30 5.59 2.69 -2.34
CA ASN A 30 4.30 2.07 -2.64
C ASN A 30 3.47 3.11 -3.40
N GLY A 31 3.13 2.84 -4.66
CA GLY A 31 2.52 3.83 -5.52
C GLY A 31 2.42 3.45 -6.99
N ASP A 32 1.91 4.40 -7.77
CA ASP A 32 1.99 4.38 -9.23
C ASP A 32 2.17 5.82 -9.76
N VAL A 33 3.13 6.02 -10.66
CA VAL A 33 3.41 7.31 -11.31
C VAL A 33 2.73 7.39 -12.68
N VAL A 34 1.73 8.26 -12.77
CA VAL A 34 0.89 8.43 -13.96
C VAL A 34 1.66 9.06 -15.11
N ASN A 35 2.41 10.14 -14.85
CA ASN A 35 3.19 10.84 -15.88
C ASN A 35 4.65 10.37 -15.97
N TYR A 36 4.89 9.07 -15.74
CA TYR A 36 6.25 8.50 -15.71
C TYR A 36 7.06 8.81 -16.96
N ASN A 37 6.49 8.57 -18.16
CA ASN A 37 7.24 8.70 -19.41
C ASN A 37 7.69 10.14 -19.63
N GLU A 38 6.82 11.12 -19.33
CA GLU A 38 7.12 12.56 -19.39
C GLU A 38 8.34 12.89 -18.52
N VAL A 39 8.30 12.54 -17.23
CA VAL A 39 9.38 12.84 -16.28
C VAL A 39 10.67 12.06 -16.63
N ALA A 40 10.54 10.80 -17.06
CA ALA A 40 11.68 9.98 -17.43
C ALA A 40 12.38 10.53 -18.68
N ASP A 41 11.64 10.97 -19.69
CA ASP A 41 12.19 11.53 -20.93
C ASP A 41 12.91 12.86 -20.67
N GLU A 42 12.35 13.73 -19.83
CA GLU A 42 13.02 14.96 -19.38
C GLU A 42 14.37 14.68 -18.69
N LEU A 43 14.40 13.68 -17.80
CA LEU A 43 15.62 13.28 -17.11
C LEU A 43 16.62 12.61 -18.07
N ARG A 44 16.16 11.83 -19.06
CA ARG A 44 17.02 11.23 -20.09
C ARG A 44 17.73 12.28 -20.94
N VAL A 45 17.03 13.34 -21.35
CA VAL A 45 17.64 14.47 -22.09
C VAL A 45 18.74 15.14 -21.25
N LYS A 46 18.58 15.15 -19.92
CA LYS A 46 19.56 15.64 -18.95
C LYS A 46 20.68 14.63 -18.63
N GLY A 47 20.74 13.49 -19.33
CA GLY A 47 21.78 12.47 -19.18
C GLY A 47 21.53 11.45 -18.06
N VAL A 48 20.32 11.38 -17.49
CA VAL A 48 19.96 10.37 -16.48
C VAL A 48 19.57 9.06 -17.17
N HIS A 49 20.26 7.99 -16.83
CA HIS A 49 19.96 6.64 -17.32
C HIS A 49 18.98 5.91 -16.39
N PHE A 50 18.14 5.05 -16.94
CA PHE A 50 17.20 4.19 -16.20
C PHE A 50 17.45 2.72 -16.53
N SER A 51 17.60 1.89 -15.51
CA SER A 51 17.88 0.45 -15.61
C SER A 51 16.61 -0.42 -15.51
N SER A 52 15.51 0.17 -15.04
CA SER A 52 14.24 -0.48 -14.79
C SER A 52 13.08 0.38 -15.31
N LYS A 53 11.85 -0.13 -15.16
CA LYS A 53 10.61 0.63 -15.38
C LYS A 53 9.83 0.81 -14.07
N ASN A 54 10.52 0.68 -12.94
CA ASN A 54 9.95 0.82 -11.61
C ASN A 54 9.85 2.30 -11.24
N ASP A 55 8.69 2.73 -10.75
CA ASP A 55 8.46 4.09 -10.29
C ASP A 55 9.44 4.55 -9.20
N GLY A 56 9.85 3.65 -8.30
CA GLY A 56 10.88 3.90 -7.29
C GLY A 56 12.20 4.37 -7.91
N GLU A 57 12.65 3.80 -9.02
CA GLU A 57 13.84 4.30 -9.72
C GLU A 57 13.62 5.72 -10.24
N LEU A 58 12.44 6.01 -10.82
CA LEU A 58 12.10 7.35 -11.29
C LEU A 58 12.11 8.37 -10.15
N LEU A 59 11.42 8.09 -9.05
CA LEU A 59 11.36 8.97 -7.89
C LEU A 59 12.76 9.20 -7.31
N GLY A 60 13.54 8.12 -7.11
CA GLY A 60 14.88 8.22 -6.56
C GLY A 60 15.83 9.00 -7.45
N ARG A 61 15.87 8.69 -8.75
CA ARG A 61 16.74 9.40 -9.70
C ARG A 61 16.35 10.85 -9.90
N PHE A 62 15.06 11.18 -9.81
CA PHE A 62 14.60 12.57 -9.81
C PHE A 62 15.20 13.33 -8.63
N ILE A 63 15.05 12.80 -7.40
CA ILE A 63 15.59 13.42 -6.18
C ILE A 63 17.11 13.58 -6.28
N VAL A 64 17.82 12.50 -6.63
CA VAL A 64 19.29 12.49 -6.71
C VAL A 64 19.79 13.45 -7.78
N TYR A 65 19.15 13.50 -8.95
CA TYR A 65 19.56 14.43 -10.01
C TYR A 65 19.46 15.89 -9.55
N HIS A 66 18.32 16.30 -8.99
CA HIS A 66 18.12 17.68 -8.53
C HIS A 66 19.02 18.02 -7.33
N HIS A 67 19.31 17.06 -6.45
CA HIS A 67 20.23 17.26 -5.34
C HIS A 67 21.69 17.41 -5.80
N GLU A 68 22.21 16.44 -6.56
CA GLU A 68 23.63 16.35 -6.91
C GLU A 68 24.03 17.25 -8.09
N ARG A 69 23.14 17.44 -9.07
CA ARG A 69 23.45 18.21 -10.29
C ARG A 69 22.97 19.64 -10.24
N GLU A 70 21.85 19.89 -9.58
CA GLU A 70 21.27 21.25 -9.47
C GLU A 70 21.51 21.87 -8.08
N GLY A 71 22.15 21.16 -7.14
CA GLY A 71 22.55 21.68 -5.84
C GLY A 71 21.40 21.94 -4.87
N MET A 72 20.21 21.38 -5.12
CA MET A 72 19.06 21.53 -4.24
C MET A 72 19.26 20.77 -2.93
N GLY A 73 18.72 21.24 -1.80
CA GLY A 73 18.59 20.39 -0.62
C GLY A 73 17.68 19.19 -0.93
N VAL A 74 17.94 18.02 -0.33
CA VAL A 74 17.14 16.79 -0.58
C VAL A 74 15.65 17.06 -0.36
N THR A 75 15.30 17.78 0.70
CA THR A 75 13.91 18.10 0.98
C THR A 75 13.28 18.99 -0.08
N ASP A 76 14.02 19.94 -0.67
CA ASP A 76 13.50 20.78 -1.74
C ASP A 76 13.39 20.01 -3.06
N ALA A 77 14.28 19.05 -3.31
CA ALA A 77 14.14 18.11 -4.40
C ALA A 77 12.88 17.22 -4.24
N ILE A 78 12.56 16.77 -3.02
CA ILE A 78 11.29 16.06 -2.73
C ILE A 78 10.08 16.97 -2.95
N LYS A 79 10.13 18.24 -2.52
CA LYS A 79 9.04 19.21 -2.79
C LYS A 79 8.84 19.43 -4.29
N LEU A 80 9.94 19.53 -5.05
CA LEU A 80 9.88 19.67 -6.50
C LEU A 80 9.30 18.41 -7.15
N LEU A 81 9.70 17.24 -6.68
CA LEU A 81 9.12 15.96 -7.09
C LEU A 81 7.61 15.97 -6.89
N MET A 82 7.11 16.38 -5.72
CA MET A 82 5.69 16.45 -5.42
C MET A 82 4.90 17.41 -6.32
N LYS A 83 5.56 18.45 -6.87
CA LYS A 83 4.95 19.37 -7.84
C LYS A 83 4.94 18.81 -9.27
N ARG A 84 5.96 18.03 -9.65
CA ARG A 84 6.20 17.59 -11.04
C ARG A 84 5.64 16.21 -11.32
N VAL A 85 5.71 15.31 -10.34
CA VAL A 85 5.30 13.92 -10.47
C VAL A 85 3.83 13.78 -10.10
N LYS A 86 3.03 13.37 -11.08
CA LYS A 86 1.60 13.09 -10.95
C LYS A 86 1.41 11.60 -10.67
N GLY A 87 0.69 11.29 -9.60
CA GLY A 87 0.38 9.92 -9.23
C GLY A 87 0.14 9.79 -7.74
N ALA A 88 0.27 8.57 -7.26
CA ALA A 88 0.12 8.19 -5.87
C ALA A 88 1.42 7.57 -5.38
N TYR A 89 1.93 7.98 -4.23
CA TYR A 89 3.10 7.34 -3.64
C TYR A 89 3.21 7.64 -2.14
N SER A 90 3.63 6.61 -1.42
CA SER A 90 4.24 6.71 -0.10
C SER A 90 5.64 6.15 -0.23
N ALA A 91 6.66 6.95 0.09
CA ALA A 91 8.05 6.59 -0.18
C ALA A 91 8.97 6.87 1.00
N VAL A 92 9.98 6.02 1.13
CA VAL A 92 11.11 6.19 2.05
C VAL A 92 12.37 6.30 1.20
N PHE A 93 13.08 7.42 1.34
CA PHE A 93 14.33 7.72 0.65
C PHE A 93 15.47 7.83 1.68
N LEU A 94 16.58 7.18 1.41
CA LEU A 94 17.75 7.13 2.26
C LEU A 94 18.91 7.86 1.60
N THR A 95 19.58 8.66 2.42
CA THR A 95 20.95 9.10 2.20
C THR A 95 21.87 8.33 3.16
N ARG A 96 23.16 8.68 3.25
CA ARG A 96 24.09 8.00 4.17
C ARG A 96 23.70 8.15 5.64
N ASP A 97 23.10 9.27 6.01
CA ASP A 97 22.88 9.69 7.39
C ASP A 97 21.48 10.22 7.64
N THR A 98 20.56 10.10 6.69
CA THR A 98 19.21 10.64 6.84
C THR A 98 18.20 9.78 6.10
N LEU A 99 17.10 9.46 6.77
CA LEU A 99 15.91 8.86 6.23
C LEU A 99 14.83 9.93 6.01
N TYR A 100 14.28 9.96 4.81
CA TYR A 100 13.17 10.82 4.43
C TYR A 100 11.95 9.95 4.15
N ALA A 101 10.88 10.10 4.94
CA ALA A 101 9.61 9.45 4.66
C ALA A 101 8.60 10.49 4.19
N PHE A 102 7.97 10.27 3.05
CA PHE A 102 7.09 11.27 2.46
C PHE A 102 5.92 10.65 1.70
N ARG A 103 4.82 11.40 1.64
CA ARG A 103 3.56 10.99 1.03
C ARG A 103 3.14 12.00 -0.04
N ASP A 104 2.56 11.52 -1.14
CA ASP A 104 2.03 12.39 -2.18
C ASP A 104 1.03 13.43 -1.62
N ILE A 105 0.85 14.55 -2.33
CA ILE A 105 0.03 15.70 -1.89
C ILE A 105 -1.45 15.35 -1.66
N ASN A 106 -1.90 14.22 -2.18
CA ASN A 106 -3.27 13.75 -2.10
C ASN A 106 -3.46 12.74 -0.95
N GLY A 107 -2.37 12.18 -0.44
CA GLY A 107 -2.38 11.14 0.58
C GLY A 107 -3.00 9.85 0.06
N PHE A 108 -2.79 9.48 -1.20
CA PHE A 108 -3.54 8.37 -1.79
C PHE A 108 -3.16 7.01 -1.18
N ARG A 109 -1.84 6.75 -1.08
CA ARG A 109 -1.31 5.53 -0.45
C ARG A 109 -1.11 5.70 1.05
N PRO A 110 -1.23 4.63 1.84
CA PRO A 110 -1.11 4.71 3.29
C PRO A 110 0.35 4.78 3.76
N MET A 111 0.58 5.54 4.82
CA MET A 111 1.85 5.61 5.53
C MET A 111 1.60 6.05 6.98
N LEU A 112 2.16 5.31 7.93
CA LEU A 112 2.15 5.60 9.35
C LEU A 112 3.57 5.75 9.86
N ILE A 113 3.69 6.48 10.96
CA ILE A 113 4.91 6.68 11.72
C ILE A 113 4.62 6.42 13.20
N GLY A 114 5.57 5.84 13.92
CA GLY A 114 5.48 5.60 15.36
C GLY A 114 6.85 5.45 16.01
N ALA A 115 6.91 5.60 17.32
CA ALA A 115 8.11 5.38 18.11
C ALA A 115 8.25 3.90 18.46
N VAL A 116 9.44 3.32 18.29
CA VAL A 116 9.74 1.92 18.64
C VAL A 116 10.99 1.91 19.51
N ASN A 117 10.83 1.61 20.79
CA ASN A 117 11.87 1.78 21.81
C ASN A 117 12.40 3.22 21.77
N ASP A 118 13.62 3.37 21.29
CA ASP A 118 14.40 4.58 21.20
C ASP A 118 14.43 5.14 19.76
N ASP A 119 13.85 4.43 18.81
CA ASP A 119 13.90 4.71 17.38
C ASP A 119 12.53 5.06 16.82
N ILE A 120 12.50 5.33 15.51
CA ILE A 120 11.28 5.67 14.76
C ILE A 120 11.06 4.63 13.68
N ALA A 121 9.85 4.10 13.59
CA ALA A 121 9.41 3.23 12.52
C ALA A 121 8.44 3.95 11.58
N VAL A 122 8.52 3.62 10.29
CA VAL A 122 7.57 4.04 9.26
C VAL A 122 7.07 2.78 8.54
N ALA A 123 5.75 2.66 8.36
CA ALA A 123 5.15 1.50 7.72
C ALA A 123 3.94 1.89 6.86
N SER A 124 3.59 1.05 5.89
CA SER A 124 2.36 1.26 5.10
C SER A 124 1.08 0.95 5.89
N GLU A 125 1.14 0.12 6.92
CA GLU A 125 -0.04 -0.33 7.68
C GLU A 125 0.27 -0.41 9.19
N SER A 126 -0.72 -0.08 10.01
CA SER A 126 -0.63 -0.07 11.48
C SER A 126 -0.41 -1.46 12.07
N CYS A 127 -0.85 -2.55 11.44
CA CYS A 127 -0.55 -3.90 11.92
C CYS A 127 0.96 -4.15 12.07
N SER A 128 1.80 -3.49 11.26
CA SER A 128 3.26 -3.55 11.39
C SER A 128 3.73 -2.82 12.65
N MET A 129 3.10 -1.69 12.98
CA MET A 129 3.37 -0.93 14.19
C MET A 129 2.98 -1.72 15.44
N ASP A 130 1.85 -2.43 15.41
CA ASP A 130 1.42 -3.29 16.52
C ASP A 130 2.40 -4.42 16.80
N ILE A 131 2.89 -5.09 15.74
CA ILE A 131 3.92 -6.13 15.84
C ILE A 131 5.20 -5.59 16.48
N LEU A 132 5.58 -4.36 16.11
CA LEU A 132 6.74 -3.66 16.67
C LEU A 132 6.47 -3.03 18.04
N ARG A 133 5.23 -3.08 18.53
CA ARG A 133 4.78 -2.42 19.77
C ARG A 133 5.07 -0.93 19.78
N ALA A 134 4.87 -0.28 18.63
CA ALA A 134 5.13 1.14 18.49
C ALA A 134 4.16 1.98 19.33
N THR A 135 4.63 3.09 19.87
CA THR A 135 3.81 4.12 20.54
C THR A 135 3.70 5.36 19.67
N ASP A 136 2.80 6.28 20.05
CA ASP A 136 2.60 7.57 19.36
C ASP A 136 2.34 7.41 17.85
N VAL A 137 1.66 6.32 17.49
CA VAL A 137 1.39 5.96 16.10
C VAL A 137 0.41 6.96 15.50
N ARG A 138 0.78 7.54 14.35
CA ARG A 138 -0.09 8.42 13.57
C ARG A 138 0.12 8.22 12.08
N GLU A 139 -0.85 8.68 11.28
CA GLU A 139 -0.64 8.80 9.83
C GLU A 139 0.37 9.91 9.50
N VAL A 140 1.14 9.68 8.44
CA VAL A 140 1.88 10.73 7.74
C VAL A 140 0.89 11.50 6.87
N ALA A 141 0.80 12.81 7.07
CA ALA A 141 -0.18 13.66 6.39
C ALA A 141 0.10 13.78 4.88
N PRO A 142 -0.92 14.05 4.05
CA PRO A 142 -0.72 14.33 2.62
C PRO A 142 0.32 15.43 2.39
N GLY A 143 1.33 15.16 1.55
CA GLY A 143 2.41 16.11 1.27
C GLY A 143 3.39 16.36 2.43
N GLU A 144 3.27 15.64 3.55
CA GLU A 144 4.22 15.71 4.65
C GLU A 144 5.54 15.03 4.27
N ILE A 145 6.63 15.66 4.67
CA ILE A 145 7.98 15.10 4.61
C ILE A 145 8.48 14.99 6.06
N ILE A 146 8.78 13.76 6.46
CA ILE A 146 9.43 13.42 7.72
C ILE A 146 10.92 13.21 7.45
N ILE A 147 11.76 13.85 8.27
CA ILE A 147 13.21 13.70 8.22
C ILE A 147 13.67 13.04 9.51
N ILE A 148 14.40 11.93 9.42
CA ILE A 148 14.91 11.14 10.55
C ILE A 148 16.42 11.00 10.40
N THR A 149 17.16 11.51 11.38
CA THR A 149 18.63 11.45 11.42
C THR A 149 19.10 10.49 12.54
N PRO A 150 20.32 9.91 12.44
CA PRO A 150 20.96 9.15 13.50
C PRO A 150 20.99 9.92 14.82
N LYS A 151 20.88 9.18 15.92
CA LYS A 151 21.15 9.70 17.27
C LYS A 151 22.64 10.02 17.38
N THR A 152 22.99 11.29 17.60
CA THR A 152 24.39 11.73 17.69
C THR A 152 24.90 11.89 19.13
N GLU A 153 24.22 11.30 20.12
CA GLU A 153 24.30 11.63 21.56
C GLU A 153 23.73 13.04 21.86
N LEU A 154 22.86 13.12 22.88
CA LEU A 154 22.04 14.27 23.33
C LEU A 154 20.91 14.80 22.44
N SER A 155 20.75 14.36 21.20
CA SER A 155 19.54 14.66 20.40
C SER A 155 18.66 13.41 20.27
N ILE A 156 17.51 13.44 20.95
CA ILE A 156 16.37 12.54 20.70
C ILE A 156 16.08 12.61 19.19
N SER A 157 15.84 11.49 18.51
CA SER A 157 15.55 11.44 17.06
C SER A 157 14.60 12.57 16.65
N HIS A 158 15.13 13.62 16.01
CA HIS A 158 14.32 14.77 15.60
C HIS A 158 13.61 14.37 14.32
N SER A 159 12.38 13.86 14.42
CA SER A 159 11.47 13.87 13.28
C SER A 159 11.15 15.32 12.96
N GLN A 160 11.81 15.92 11.96
CA GLN A 160 11.40 17.23 11.47
C GLN A 160 10.24 17.04 10.50
N GLN A 161 9.09 17.67 10.81
CA GLN A 161 7.90 17.66 9.97
C GLN A 161 7.91 18.91 9.08
N MET A 162 7.82 18.72 7.77
CA MET A 162 7.55 19.81 6.84
C MET A 162 6.33 19.49 5.99
N LEU A 163 5.32 20.36 6.07
CA LEU A 163 4.12 20.31 5.26
C LEU A 163 4.29 21.17 4.02
N ILE A 164 3.95 20.64 2.85
CA ILE A 164 3.74 21.47 1.66
C ILE A 164 2.36 22.13 1.78
N PRO A 165 2.25 23.48 1.72
CA PRO A 165 0.96 24.17 1.76
C PRO A 165 0.01 23.63 0.70
N ARG A 166 -1.22 23.34 1.11
CA ARG A 166 -2.23 22.67 0.27
C ARG A 166 -3.16 23.70 -0.36
N GLU A 167 -3.30 23.68 -1.69
CA GLU A 167 -4.30 24.51 -2.40
C GLU A 167 -5.68 23.83 -2.54
N ALA A 168 -5.81 22.51 -2.30
CA ALA A 168 -7.05 21.76 -2.56
C ALA A 168 -7.69 21.11 -1.31
N PRO A 169 -9.04 20.97 -1.21
CA PRO A 169 -9.72 20.86 0.09
C PRO A 169 -10.01 19.43 0.61
N ARG A 170 -9.68 18.34 -0.10
CA ARG A 170 -10.22 17.00 0.27
C ARG A 170 -9.22 15.86 0.15
N LYS A 171 -8.94 15.13 1.23
CA LYS A 171 -8.08 13.92 1.20
C LYS A 171 -8.65 12.93 0.15
N THR A 172 -7.83 12.34 -0.72
CA THR A 172 -8.28 11.36 -1.73
C THR A 172 -7.62 10.01 -1.49
N HIS A 173 -7.95 9.41 -0.35
CA HIS A 173 -7.44 8.11 0.05
C HIS A 173 -7.92 6.98 -0.86
N CYS A 174 -7.10 5.93 -1.00
CA CYS A 174 -7.46 4.76 -1.78
C CYS A 174 -8.52 3.91 -1.05
N ILE A 175 -9.78 3.99 -1.47
CA ILE A 175 -10.87 3.16 -0.89
C ILE A 175 -10.59 1.66 -0.97
N PHE A 176 -9.79 1.24 -1.96
CA PHE A 176 -9.44 -0.16 -2.17
C PHE A 176 -8.58 -0.75 -1.04
N GLU A 177 -7.88 0.09 -0.28
CA GLU A 177 -7.20 -0.33 0.95
C GLU A 177 -8.23 -0.88 1.96
N LEU A 178 -9.32 -0.14 2.18
CA LEU A 178 -10.38 -0.53 3.13
C LEU A 178 -11.19 -1.72 2.63
N VAL A 179 -11.48 -1.77 1.32
CA VAL A 179 -12.27 -2.85 0.72
C VAL A 179 -11.51 -4.17 0.69
N TYR A 180 -10.22 -4.16 0.31
CA TYR A 180 -9.52 -5.39 -0.06
C TYR A 180 -8.06 -5.45 0.39
N PHE A 181 -7.28 -4.39 0.18
CA PHE A 181 -5.82 -4.49 0.19
C PHE A 181 -5.20 -4.50 1.59
N ALA A 182 -5.66 -3.63 2.48
CA ALA A 182 -5.16 -3.56 3.85
C ALA A 182 -5.60 -4.79 4.65
N ARG A 183 -4.83 -5.15 5.65
CA ARG A 183 -5.23 -6.20 6.58
C ARG A 183 -6.42 -5.74 7.44
N PRO A 184 -7.33 -6.66 7.80
CA PRO A 184 -8.49 -6.34 8.63
C PRO A 184 -8.13 -5.75 10.00
N ASP A 185 -6.99 -6.17 10.56
CA ASP A 185 -6.48 -5.70 11.84
C ASP A 185 -5.73 -4.35 11.76
N SER A 186 -5.64 -3.75 10.57
CA SER A 186 -5.07 -2.41 10.40
C SER A 186 -6.11 -1.31 10.68
N TYR A 187 -5.67 -0.25 11.33
CA TYR A 187 -6.28 1.08 11.33
C TYR A 187 -5.67 1.93 10.20
N GLN A 188 -6.50 2.37 9.25
CA GLN A 188 -6.09 3.10 8.05
C GLN A 188 -7.11 4.17 7.69
N PHE A 189 -6.62 5.37 7.35
CA PHE A 189 -7.44 6.53 6.96
C PHE A 189 -8.45 6.92 8.03
N ASP A 190 -8.02 6.90 9.29
CA ASP A 190 -8.85 7.16 10.46
C ASP A 190 -10.01 6.14 10.64
N GLU A 191 -9.89 4.94 10.04
CA GLU A 191 -10.89 3.88 10.07
C GLU A 191 -10.26 2.53 10.45
N TYR A 192 -10.97 1.75 11.27
CA TYR A 192 -10.58 0.36 11.53
C TYR A 192 -11.09 -0.53 10.39
N VAL A 193 -10.18 -1.20 9.66
CA VAL A 193 -10.53 -1.92 8.42
C VAL A 193 -11.56 -3.02 8.66
N TYR A 194 -11.46 -3.74 9.78
CA TYR A 194 -12.45 -4.74 10.20
C TYR A 194 -13.87 -4.17 10.29
N ASP A 195 -14.02 -3.00 10.93
CA ASP A 195 -15.32 -2.34 11.10
C ASP A 195 -15.88 -1.85 9.77
N VAL A 196 -15.02 -1.29 8.91
CA VAL A 196 -15.43 -0.84 7.57
C VAL A 196 -15.98 -2.03 6.77
N ARG A 197 -15.30 -3.18 6.80
CA ARG A 197 -15.76 -4.38 6.07
C ARG A 197 -17.09 -4.91 6.63
N HIS A 198 -17.30 -4.89 7.93
CA HIS A 198 -18.60 -5.22 8.52
C HIS A 198 -19.71 -4.26 8.06
N LYS A 199 -19.44 -2.95 8.06
CA LYS A 199 -20.37 -1.92 7.58
C LYS A 199 -20.70 -2.12 6.09
N LEU A 200 -19.72 -2.46 5.26
CA LEU A 200 -19.93 -2.78 3.84
C LEU A 200 -20.87 -3.98 3.67
N GLY A 201 -20.65 -5.06 4.44
CA GLY A 201 -21.51 -6.23 4.46
C GLY A 201 -22.95 -5.90 4.85
N ALA A 202 -23.13 -5.17 5.95
CA ALA A 202 -24.45 -4.73 6.39
C ALA A 202 -25.13 -3.82 5.37
N ARG A 203 -24.37 -2.97 4.68
CA ARG A 203 -24.91 -2.12 3.61
C ARG A 203 -25.34 -2.94 2.40
N LEU A 204 -24.57 -3.96 2.03
CA LEU A 204 -24.92 -4.90 0.95
C LEU A 204 -26.21 -5.65 1.27
N ALA A 205 -26.36 -6.15 2.50
CA ALA A 205 -27.59 -6.79 2.97
C ALA A 205 -28.84 -5.89 2.86
N ALA A 206 -28.68 -4.58 2.99
CA ALA A 206 -29.79 -3.64 2.85
C ALA A 206 -30.22 -3.40 1.39
N TYR A 207 -29.46 -3.88 0.39
CA TYR A 207 -29.76 -3.69 -1.04
C TYR A 207 -30.56 -4.83 -1.66
N ASP A 208 -30.69 -5.97 -0.98
CA ASP A 208 -31.44 -7.12 -1.48
C ASP A 208 -32.47 -7.60 -0.45
N ASP A 209 -33.31 -8.54 -0.86
CA ASP A 209 -34.32 -9.23 -0.06
C ASP A 209 -34.17 -10.76 -0.12
N PHE A 210 -32.95 -11.25 -0.39
CA PHE A 210 -32.72 -12.69 -0.54
C PHE A 210 -33.00 -13.44 0.76
N ASP A 211 -33.79 -14.52 0.63
CA ASP A 211 -33.99 -15.53 1.65
C ASP A 211 -32.91 -16.62 1.48
N ALA A 212 -32.09 -16.82 2.51
CA ALA A 212 -30.95 -17.73 2.46
C ALA A 212 -30.83 -18.52 3.76
N ASP A 213 -30.45 -19.79 3.64
CA ASP A 213 -30.20 -20.66 4.78
C ASP A 213 -28.82 -20.37 5.41
N VAL A 214 -27.89 -19.84 4.61
CA VAL A 214 -26.51 -19.59 5.04
C VAL A 214 -25.81 -18.54 4.16
N VAL A 215 -24.92 -17.77 4.79
CA VAL A 215 -23.97 -16.87 4.13
C VAL A 215 -22.58 -17.48 4.16
N VAL A 216 -21.92 -17.52 3.01
CA VAL A 216 -20.59 -18.10 2.83
C VAL A 216 -19.67 -17.08 2.17
N PRO A 217 -18.48 -16.77 2.74
CA PRO A 217 -17.51 -15.92 2.08
C PRO A 217 -16.74 -16.69 1.01
N VAL A 218 -16.19 -15.95 0.03
CA VAL A 218 -15.00 -16.38 -0.72
C VAL A 218 -13.76 -15.97 0.09
N PRO A 219 -13.05 -16.93 0.72
CA PRO A 219 -11.97 -16.60 1.64
C PRO A 219 -10.69 -16.10 0.94
N ASP A 220 -9.86 -15.28 1.57
CA ASP A 220 -10.02 -14.71 2.91
C ASP A 220 -10.52 -13.25 2.89
N SER A 221 -10.52 -12.61 1.71
CA SER A 221 -10.81 -11.18 1.56
C SER A 221 -12.22 -10.81 2.00
N ALA A 222 -13.21 -11.63 1.64
CA ALA A 222 -14.61 -11.34 1.87
C ALA A 222 -15.12 -11.78 3.25
N ASN A 223 -14.30 -12.47 4.07
CA ASN A 223 -14.74 -13.04 5.36
C ASN A 223 -15.47 -12.02 6.24
N PHE A 224 -14.90 -10.82 6.41
CA PHE A 224 -15.46 -9.78 7.27
C PHE A 224 -16.66 -9.04 6.66
N ILE A 225 -16.73 -8.98 5.33
CA ILE A 225 -17.89 -8.43 4.61
C ILE A 225 -19.06 -9.41 4.74
N ALA A 226 -18.81 -10.70 4.52
CA ALA A 226 -19.79 -11.77 4.69
C ALA A 226 -20.33 -11.85 6.13
N MET A 227 -19.46 -11.70 7.14
CA MET A 227 -19.89 -11.63 8.55
C MET A 227 -20.83 -10.43 8.79
N GLY A 228 -20.49 -9.25 8.27
CA GLY A 228 -21.37 -8.08 8.35
C GLY A 228 -22.71 -8.27 7.65
N TYR A 229 -22.71 -8.90 6.48
CA TYR A 229 -23.94 -9.24 5.74
C TYR A 229 -24.82 -10.21 6.52
N ALA A 230 -24.24 -11.31 7.01
CA ALA A 230 -24.92 -12.35 7.78
C ALA A 230 -25.56 -11.79 9.05
N ALA A 231 -24.82 -10.94 9.79
CA ALA A 231 -25.33 -10.28 10.98
C ALA A 231 -26.51 -9.35 10.67
N ALA A 232 -26.46 -8.58 9.58
CA ALA A 232 -27.52 -7.67 9.19
C ALA A 232 -28.80 -8.38 8.73
N LYS A 233 -28.67 -9.55 8.06
CA LYS A 233 -29.81 -10.38 7.64
C LYS A 233 -30.31 -11.35 8.71
N ASN A 234 -29.57 -11.49 9.82
CA ASN A 234 -29.80 -12.54 10.82
C ASN A 234 -29.81 -13.95 10.20
N VAL A 235 -28.84 -14.22 9.31
CA VAL A 235 -28.64 -15.52 8.62
C VAL A 235 -27.34 -16.14 9.14
N PRO A 236 -27.26 -17.48 9.33
CA PRO A 236 -26.02 -18.13 9.75
C PRO A 236 -24.83 -17.83 8.83
N PHE A 237 -23.69 -17.49 9.43
CA PHE A 237 -22.40 -17.38 8.74
C PHE A 237 -21.63 -18.69 8.88
N ASN A 238 -21.16 -19.24 7.75
CA ASN A 238 -20.37 -20.47 7.76
C ASN A 238 -19.25 -20.44 6.72
N MET A 239 -18.13 -21.08 7.05
CA MET A 239 -17.05 -21.35 6.11
C MET A 239 -17.40 -22.58 5.27
N GLY A 240 -18.16 -22.38 4.18
CA GLY A 240 -18.46 -23.44 3.21
C GLY A 240 -17.32 -23.71 2.22
N LEU A 241 -16.43 -22.74 2.03
CA LEU A 241 -15.22 -22.84 1.21
C LEU A 241 -13.98 -22.78 2.12
N ILE A 242 -13.04 -23.70 1.89
CA ILE A 242 -11.75 -23.74 2.59
C ILE A 242 -10.65 -23.33 1.62
N ARG A 243 -9.95 -22.24 1.94
CA ARG A 243 -8.78 -21.82 1.17
C ARG A 243 -7.62 -22.79 1.40
N ASN A 244 -6.99 -23.21 0.32
CA ASN A 244 -5.74 -23.96 0.37
C ASN A 244 -4.56 -23.02 0.65
N HIS A 245 -3.96 -23.13 1.84
CA HIS A 245 -2.83 -22.29 2.26
C HIS A 245 -1.52 -22.61 1.53
N TYR A 246 -1.45 -23.73 0.80
CA TYR A 246 -0.22 -24.20 0.15
C TYR A 246 -0.17 -23.94 -1.35
N VAL A 247 -1.15 -23.22 -1.90
CA VAL A 247 -1.20 -22.89 -3.34
C VAL A 247 -0.44 -21.60 -3.61
N GLY A 248 0.51 -21.68 -4.53
CA GLY A 248 1.25 -20.54 -5.04
C GLY A 248 0.41 -19.62 -5.94
N ARG A 249 1.04 -18.61 -6.54
CA ARG A 249 0.34 -17.71 -7.46
C ARG A 249 -0.12 -18.47 -8.71
N THR A 250 -1.42 -18.46 -8.97
CA THR A 250 -1.97 -18.90 -10.26
C THR A 250 -1.96 -17.71 -11.21
N PHE A 251 -1.27 -17.81 -12.35
CA PHE A 251 -1.35 -16.79 -13.40
C PHE A 251 -2.74 -16.77 -14.05
N ILE A 252 -3.13 -15.63 -14.61
CA ILE A 252 -4.37 -15.50 -15.39
C ILE A 252 -4.29 -16.51 -16.54
N ARG A 253 -5.15 -17.53 -16.51
CA ARG A 253 -5.24 -18.53 -17.58
C ARG A 253 -6.24 -18.06 -18.64
N PRO A 254 -5.93 -18.22 -19.94
CA PRO A 254 -6.77 -17.71 -21.02
C PRO A 254 -8.06 -18.51 -21.21
N ASP A 255 -8.04 -19.82 -20.95
CA ASP A 255 -9.19 -20.71 -21.13
C ASP A 255 -9.94 -21.01 -19.82
N GLN A 256 -11.26 -21.24 -19.93
CA GLN A 256 -12.15 -21.45 -18.79
C GLN A 256 -11.80 -22.70 -17.99
N TYR A 257 -11.43 -23.79 -18.66
CA TYR A 257 -11.06 -25.05 -18.00
C TYR A 257 -9.88 -24.85 -17.05
N SER A 258 -8.82 -24.20 -17.53
CA SER A 258 -7.64 -23.90 -16.71
C SER A 258 -7.95 -22.91 -15.58
N ARG A 259 -8.94 -22.02 -15.74
CA ARG A 259 -9.43 -21.15 -14.66
C ARG A 259 -10.14 -21.96 -13.59
N ASP A 260 -11.06 -22.83 -13.98
CA ASP A 260 -11.84 -23.67 -13.06
C ASP A 260 -10.92 -24.58 -12.24
N GLU A 261 -9.92 -25.19 -12.88
CA GLU A 261 -8.88 -25.96 -12.20
C GLU A 261 -8.05 -25.09 -11.25
N SER A 262 -7.70 -23.85 -11.63
CA SER A 262 -6.98 -22.95 -10.74
C SER A 262 -7.80 -22.54 -9.50
N VAL A 263 -9.12 -22.40 -9.65
CA VAL A 263 -10.03 -22.09 -8.54
C VAL A 263 -10.19 -23.31 -7.64
N ARG A 264 -10.35 -24.51 -8.20
CA ARG A 264 -10.41 -25.78 -7.44
C ARG A 264 -9.15 -26.04 -6.62
N GLN A 265 -7.98 -25.68 -7.15
CA GLN A 265 -6.74 -25.81 -6.39
C GLN A 265 -6.75 -24.87 -5.17
N LYS A 266 -7.28 -23.66 -5.34
CA LYS A 266 -7.32 -22.62 -4.29
C LYS A 266 -8.40 -22.84 -3.25
N PHE A 267 -9.57 -23.33 -3.64
CA PHE A 267 -10.75 -23.39 -2.79
C PHE A 267 -11.40 -24.76 -2.88
N ASN A 268 -11.54 -25.40 -1.72
CA ASN A 268 -12.24 -26.66 -1.58
C ASN A 268 -13.60 -26.40 -0.92
N PRO A 269 -14.73 -26.72 -1.59
CA PRO A 269 -16.02 -26.74 -0.92
C PRO A 269 -16.05 -27.87 0.11
N LEU A 270 -16.64 -27.63 1.27
CA LEU A 270 -16.92 -28.69 2.23
C LEU A 270 -17.90 -29.69 1.62
N LYS A 271 -17.56 -30.98 1.72
CA LYS A 271 -18.36 -32.07 1.14
C LYS A 271 -19.80 -31.99 1.69
N ASP A 272 -20.78 -32.08 0.78
CA ASP A 272 -22.22 -32.07 1.06
C ASP A 272 -22.74 -30.80 1.77
N PHE A 273 -21.90 -29.78 2.00
CA PHE A 273 -22.28 -28.59 2.76
C PHE A 273 -23.35 -27.74 2.05
N PHE A 274 -23.30 -27.66 0.73
CA PHE A 274 -24.18 -26.82 -0.08
C PHE A 274 -25.47 -27.54 -0.53
N THR A 275 -25.59 -28.84 -0.27
CA THR A 275 -26.73 -29.66 -0.71
C THR A 275 -28.03 -29.14 -0.09
N ASP A 276 -29.04 -28.91 -0.93
CA ASP A 276 -30.39 -28.45 -0.56
C ASP A 276 -30.44 -27.12 0.22
N LYS A 277 -29.41 -26.27 0.12
CA LYS A 277 -29.37 -24.94 0.75
C LYS A 277 -29.46 -23.81 -0.26
N LYS A 278 -30.21 -22.76 0.08
CA LYS A 278 -30.08 -21.43 -0.52
C LYS A 278 -28.88 -20.72 0.10
N VAL A 279 -27.87 -20.43 -0.71
CA VAL A 279 -26.61 -19.84 -0.24
C VAL A 279 -26.43 -18.45 -0.82
N VAL A 280 -26.17 -17.48 0.05
CA VAL A 280 -25.59 -16.20 -0.34
C VAL A 280 -24.08 -16.32 -0.27
N MET A 281 -23.42 -16.17 -1.41
CA MET A 281 -21.97 -16.11 -1.50
C MET A 281 -21.52 -14.66 -1.60
N VAL A 282 -20.58 -14.26 -0.75
CA VAL A 282 -20.03 -12.90 -0.72
C VAL A 282 -18.57 -12.93 -1.13
N ASP A 283 -18.19 -12.09 -2.09
CA ASP A 283 -16.82 -11.84 -2.56
C ASP A 283 -16.55 -10.32 -2.62
#